data_AF-A0A1F7P9R2-F1
#
_entry.id   AF-A0A1F7P9R2-F1
#
_cell.length_a   1.000
_cell.length_b   1.000
_cell.length_c   1.000
_cell.angle_alpha   90.00
_cell.angle_beta   90.00
_cell.angle_gamma   90.00
#
_symmetry.space_group_name_H-M   'P 1'
#
loop_
_entity.id
_entity.type
_entity.pdbx_description
1 polymer ?
#
loop_
_entity_poly.entity_id
_entity_poly.type
_entity_poly.pdbx_seq_one_letter_code
_entity_poly.pdbx_strand_id
1 'polypeptide(L)'
;APLRRLPKPFRNIWWATGMFVLLTWADEQLGVVRSPVVTAWIVLFFAALAVAVGLFYERRSFCRHLCPIGGLIGIYSMTAPVELRTKDTSVCAADRDKLCYRGGGTAVGCPMFEFAAAMDRNNYCNLCFQCVTDCRHDNLTLNLRAFGKDLWASTRRVLDESYLAVALVGLTLIVTAQMLTAWPDWMSALARWLPLGVRSSLKPVTYLGLVESAVLLGGALVVAPLLVLAGAALADRLAGAGRLGVRRQFVVFGYMFIPVGLAMHLAHNLAHLLLEGGGIVPVVQRAVALYTPFSLGEPDWAVTPIAAEPVVGFLQLTFLVGFFVLSLVAGHRLSLRAYPDPRTASRALIPMALLSFIFTMAGIALLNLPMGMRHGM
;
A
#
# COMPACT_ATOMS: atom_id res chain seq x y z
N ALA A 1 -7.82 27.31 -13.11
CA ALA A 1 -8.01 25.90 -12.67
C ALA A 1 -9.48 25.69 -12.33
N PRO A 2 -10.07 24.50 -12.58
CA PRO A 2 -11.45 24.21 -12.18
C PRO A 2 -11.62 24.43 -10.67
N LEU A 3 -12.71 25.09 -10.29
CA LEU A 3 -13.05 25.40 -8.89
C LEU A 3 -14.01 24.36 -8.27
N ARG A 4 -14.43 23.37 -9.06
CA ARG A 4 -15.42 22.39 -8.61
C ARG A 4 -14.73 21.39 -7.69
N ARG A 5 -15.25 21.25 -6.48
CA ARG A 5 -14.78 20.23 -5.54
C ARG A 5 -15.24 18.85 -5.98
N LEU A 6 -14.39 17.85 -5.76
CA LEU A 6 -14.78 16.45 -5.89
C LEU A 6 -15.99 16.16 -4.96
N PRO A 7 -17.04 15.45 -5.40
CA PRO A 7 -18.23 15.22 -4.59
C PRO A 7 -17.91 14.47 -3.30
N LYS A 8 -18.69 14.74 -2.23
CA LYS A 8 -18.51 14.14 -0.89
C LYS A 8 -18.23 12.62 -0.89
N PRO A 9 -18.97 11.78 -1.65
CA PRO A 9 -18.77 10.32 -1.65
C PRO A 9 -17.41 9.85 -2.21
N PHE A 10 -16.72 10.69 -2.98
CA PHE A 10 -15.43 10.37 -3.58
C PHE A 10 -14.24 10.94 -2.79
N ARG A 11 -14.48 11.67 -1.70
CA ARG A 11 -13.42 12.27 -0.87
C ARG A 11 -13.00 11.37 0.29
N ASN A 12 -12.66 10.13 -0.03
CA ASN A 12 -12.16 9.09 0.87
C ASN A 12 -11.17 8.21 0.10
N ILE A 13 -10.50 7.28 0.79
CA ILE A 13 -9.51 6.39 0.15
C ILE A 13 -10.15 5.10 -0.39
N TRP A 14 -11.44 4.84 -0.13
CA TRP A 14 -12.12 3.61 -0.59
C TRP A 14 -12.02 3.40 -2.09
N TRP A 15 -12.12 4.47 -2.87
CA TRP A 15 -11.97 4.41 -4.33
C TRP A 15 -10.55 4.03 -4.75
N ALA A 16 -9.53 4.62 -4.12
CA ALA A 16 -8.15 4.21 -4.34
C ALA A 16 -7.92 2.75 -3.93
N THR A 17 -8.49 2.29 -2.80
CA THR A 17 -8.42 0.89 -2.36
C THR A 17 -9.04 -0.07 -3.37
N GLY A 18 -10.27 0.21 -3.80
CA GLY A 18 -10.98 -0.60 -4.79
C GLY A 18 -10.24 -0.63 -6.12
N MET A 19 -9.74 0.52 -6.57
CA MET A 19 -8.97 0.62 -7.81
C MET A 19 -7.63 -0.12 -7.71
N PHE A 20 -6.98 -0.13 -6.53
CA PHE A 20 -5.72 -0.83 -6.33
C PHE A 20 -5.93 -2.34 -6.37
N VAL A 21 -6.93 -2.85 -5.65
CA VAL A 21 -7.27 -4.28 -5.69
C VAL A 21 -7.76 -4.71 -7.08
N LEU A 22 -8.53 -3.87 -7.77
CA LEU A 22 -8.95 -4.14 -9.15
C LEU A 22 -7.75 -4.14 -10.11
N LEU A 23 -6.79 -3.24 -9.93
CA LEU A 23 -5.57 -3.21 -10.72
C LEU A 23 -4.73 -4.46 -10.49
N THR A 24 -4.57 -4.91 -9.23
CA THR A 24 -3.88 -6.17 -8.90
C THR A 24 -4.61 -7.37 -9.48
N TRP A 25 -5.94 -7.43 -9.36
CA TRP A 25 -6.74 -8.46 -10.00
C TRP A 25 -6.59 -8.47 -11.53
N ALA A 26 -6.59 -7.29 -12.15
CA ALA A 26 -6.39 -7.15 -13.59
C ALA A 26 -4.97 -7.58 -14.00
N ASP A 27 -3.95 -7.27 -13.19
CA ASP A 27 -2.56 -7.70 -13.39
C ASP A 27 -2.47 -9.22 -13.54
N GLU A 28 -3.11 -9.94 -12.63
CA GLU A 28 -3.14 -11.40 -12.59
C GLU A 28 -3.98 -11.99 -13.72
N GLN A 29 -5.25 -11.56 -13.85
CA GLN A 29 -6.21 -12.19 -14.76
C GLN A 29 -5.95 -11.85 -16.23
N LEU A 30 -5.52 -10.62 -16.52
CA LEU A 30 -5.23 -10.17 -17.90
C LEU A 30 -3.78 -10.41 -18.29
N GLY A 31 -2.92 -10.82 -17.34
CA GLY A 31 -1.50 -11.01 -17.57
C GLY A 31 -0.81 -9.72 -17.98
N VAL A 32 -1.05 -8.62 -17.26
CA VAL A 32 -0.49 -7.29 -17.59
C VAL A 32 1.03 -7.35 -17.67
N VAL A 33 1.68 -8.04 -16.73
CA VAL A 33 3.13 -8.31 -16.73
C VAL A 33 3.62 -9.04 -17.99
N ARG A 34 2.76 -9.84 -18.63
CA ARG A 34 3.10 -10.66 -19.81
C ARG A 34 2.91 -9.92 -21.14
N SER A 35 2.23 -8.76 -21.14
CA SER A 35 1.93 -8.01 -22.36
C SER A 35 2.22 -6.51 -22.22
N PRO A 36 3.22 -5.98 -22.94
CA PRO A 36 3.51 -4.55 -22.91
C PRO A 36 2.34 -3.71 -23.48
N VAL A 37 1.56 -4.28 -24.39
CA VAL A 37 0.38 -3.61 -24.98
C VAL A 37 -0.71 -3.42 -23.93
N VAL A 38 -0.99 -4.45 -23.11
CA VAL A 38 -1.98 -4.34 -22.02
C VAL A 38 -1.50 -3.33 -20.98
N THR A 39 -0.21 -3.37 -20.61
CA THR A 39 0.40 -2.39 -19.72
C THR A 39 0.24 -0.96 -20.26
N ALA A 40 0.52 -0.74 -21.55
CA ALA A 40 0.37 0.57 -22.18
C ALA A 40 -1.08 1.08 -22.13
N TRP A 41 -2.07 0.22 -22.41
CA TRP A 41 -3.48 0.58 -22.32
C TRP A 41 -3.91 0.96 -20.90
N ILE A 42 -3.42 0.25 -19.88
CA ILE A 42 -3.70 0.58 -18.47
C ILE A 42 -3.10 1.94 -18.11
N VAL A 43 -1.86 2.22 -18.53
CA VAL A 43 -1.22 3.53 -18.30
C VAL A 43 -2.00 4.64 -18.99
N LEU A 44 -2.38 4.46 -20.26
CA LEU A 44 -3.19 5.41 -21.02
C LEU A 44 -4.56 5.63 -20.37
N PHE A 45 -5.20 4.58 -19.87
CA PHE A 45 -6.46 4.68 -19.15
C PHE A 45 -6.33 5.55 -17.89
N PHE A 46 -5.34 5.29 -17.03
CA PHE A 46 -5.14 6.12 -15.84
C PHE A 46 -4.69 7.54 -16.17
N ALA A 47 -3.90 7.74 -17.22
CA ALA A 47 -3.54 9.07 -17.70
C ALA A 47 -4.76 9.87 -18.18
N ALA A 48 -5.60 9.25 -19.01
CA ALA A 48 -6.85 9.85 -19.49
C ALA A 48 -7.80 10.16 -18.32
N LEU A 49 -7.92 9.26 -17.35
CA LEU A 49 -8.73 9.47 -16.16
C LEU A 49 -8.18 10.62 -15.28
N ALA A 50 -6.86 10.70 -15.11
CA ALA A 50 -6.22 11.78 -14.38
C ALA A 50 -6.45 13.14 -15.06
N VAL A 51 -6.34 13.19 -16.39
CA VAL A 51 -6.63 14.40 -17.19
C VAL A 51 -8.11 14.77 -17.07
N ALA A 52 -9.03 13.83 -17.27
CA ALA A 52 -10.46 14.08 -17.15
C ALA A 52 -10.82 14.64 -15.76
N VAL A 53 -10.36 14.00 -14.68
CA VAL A 53 -10.60 14.50 -13.32
C VAL A 53 -9.95 15.86 -13.10
N GLY A 54 -8.75 16.10 -13.62
CA GLY A 54 -8.05 17.39 -13.52
C GLY A 54 -8.67 18.53 -14.34
N LEU A 55 -9.44 18.22 -15.39
CA LEU A 55 -10.22 19.19 -16.16
C LEU A 55 -11.50 19.60 -15.42
N PHE A 56 -12.16 18.66 -14.74
CA PHE A 56 -13.45 18.91 -14.08
C PHE A 56 -13.36 19.29 -12.61
N TYR A 57 -12.31 18.86 -11.89
CA TYR A 57 -12.22 19.02 -10.43
C TYR A 57 -10.94 19.73 -10.00
N GLU A 58 -11.03 20.45 -8.89
CA GLU A 58 -9.93 21.27 -8.38
C GLU A 58 -8.72 20.42 -7.94
N ARG A 59 -7.53 21.00 -8.14
CA ARG A 59 -6.22 20.47 -7.70
C ARG A 59 -5.98 19.01 -8.12
N ARG A 60 -5.08 18.28 -7.44
CA ARG A 60 -4.77 16.88 -7.73
C ARG A 60 -5.76 15.92 -7.06
N SER A 61 -7.06 16.15 -7.29
CA SER A 61 -8.14 15.33 -6.72
C SER A 61 -8.03 13.84 -7.10
N PHE A 62 -7.64 13.54 -8.35
CA PHE A 62 -7.38 12.16 -8.78
C PHE A 62 -6.29 11.50 -7.93
N CYS A 63 -5.11 12.13 -7.82
CA CYS A 63 -3.99 11.59 -7.06
C CYS A 63 -4.31 11.38 -5.58
N ARG A 64 -5.12 12.26 -4.97
CA ARG A 64 -5.46 12.20 -3.54
C ARG A 64 -6.50 11.12 -3.21
N HIS A 65 -7.47 10.89 -4.10
CA HIS A 65 -8.68 10.13 -3.75
C HIS A 65 -8.96 8.91 -4.62
N LEU A 66 -8.51 8.91 -5.88
CA LEU A 66 -8.90 7.90 -6.87
C LEU A 66 -7.71 7.06 -7.37
N CYS A 67 -6.50 7.64 -7.36
CA CYS A 67 -5.30 6.98 -7.84
C CYS A 67 -4.96 5.78 -6.95
N PRO A 68 -4.91 4.55 -7.50
CA PRO A 68 -4.63 3.35 -6.70
C PRO A 68 -3.25 3.41 -6.05
N ILE A 69 -2.25 3.83 -6.84
CA ILE A 69 -0.86 3.98 -6.39
C ILE A 69 -0.72 5.10 -5.37
N GLY A 70 -1.50 6.19 -5.52
CA GLY A 70 -1.51 7.31 -4.57
C GLY A 70 -1.96 6.89 -3.18
N GLY A 71 -3.00 6.05 -3.09
CA GLY A 71 -3.47 5.51 -1.81
C GLY A 71 -2.44 4.58 -1.15
N LEU A 72 -1.84 3.68 -1.93
CA LEU A 72 -0.79 2.75 -1.47
C LEU A 72 0.43 3.50 -0.91
N ILE A 73 1.05 4.34 -1.75
CA ILE A 73 2.25 5.10 -1.38
C ILE A 73 1.94 6.05 -0.23
N GLY A 74 0.74 6.65 -0.22
CA GLY A 74 0.26 7.50 0.86
C GLY A 74 0.30 6.76 2.21
N ILE A 75 -0.32 5.58 2.31
CA ILE A 75 -0.28 4.82 3.57
C ILE A 75 1.14 4.41 3.96
N TYR A 76 1.95 3.93 3.02
CA TYR A 76 3.33 3.53 3.33
C TYR A 76 4.23 4.72 3.71
N SER A 77 3.97 5.93 3.22
CA SER A 77 4.74 7.13 3.60
C SER A 77 4.68 7.47 5.09
N MET A 78 3.73 6.90 5.85
CA MET A 78 3.68 7.03 7.31
C MET A 78 4.89 6.37 8.00
N THR A 79 5.59 5.46 7.33
CA THR A 79 6.85 4.87 7.83
C THR A 79 8.08 5.73 7.53
N ALA A 80 7.98 6.69 6.61
CA ALA A 80 9.12 7.44 6.10
C ALA A 80 9.90 8.20 7.19
N PRO A 81 11.24 8.24 7.14
CA PRO A 81 12.09 8.97 8.09
C PRO A 81 12.24 10.47 7.75
N VAL A 82 11.54 10.95 6.73
CA VAL A 82 11.58 12.35 6.25
C VAL A 82 10.18 12.95 6.31
N GLU A 83 10.07 14.20 6.75
CA GLU A 83 8.82 14.96 6.72
C GLU A 83 9.02 16.42 6.32
N LEU A 84 8.04 16.98 5.62
CA LEU A 84 7.93 18.43 5.43
C LEU A 84 7.04 18.98 6.55
N ARG A 85 7.49 19.96 7.34
CA ARG A 85 6.67 20.56 8.42
C ARG A 85 6.92 22.07 8.53
N THR A 86 6.05 22.76 9.26
CA THR A 86 6.24 24.17 9.60
C THR A 86 7.38 24.35 10.59
N LYS A 87 8.27 25.34 10.38
CA LYS A 87 9.36 25.66 11.33
C LYS A 87 8.77 26.23 12.63
N ASP A 88 7.89 27.23 12.51
CA ASP A 88 7.22 27.89 13.62
C ASP A 88 5.70 27.95 13.39
N THR A 89 4.95 27.32 14.30
CA THR A 89 3.49 27.30 14.24
C THR A 89 2.85 28.69 14.47
N SER A 90 3.50 29.58 15.22
CA SER A 90 3.02 30.93 15.50
C SER A 90 3.13 31.85 14.28
N VAL A 91 4.26 31.82 13.58
CA VAL A 91 4.46 32.49 12.29
C VAL A 91 3.45 31.99 11.27
N CYS A 92 3.22 30.67 11.25
CA CYS A 92 2.17 30.13 10.41
C CYS A 92 0.82 30.72 10.82
N ALA A 93 0.40 30.61 12.09
CA ALA A 93 -0.90 31.09 12.56
C ALA A 93 -1.15 32.58 12.27
N ALA A 94 -0.12 33.42 12.30
CA ALA A 94 -0.20 34.85 12.00
C ALA A 94 -0.44 35.17 10.52
N ASP A 95 0.03 34.32 9.58
CA ASP A 95 -0.21 34.48 8.15
C ASP A 95 -1.70 34.26 7.80
N ARG A 96 -2.38 35.33 7.38
CA ARG A 96 -3.81 35.30 6.99
C ARG A 96 -4.03 34.84 5.55
N ASP A 97 -3.05 35.03 4.67
CA ASP A 97 -3.16 34.77 3.24
C ASP A 97 -3.02 33.28 2.96
N LYS A 98 -2.10 32.60 3.67
CA LYS A 98 -1.86 31.16 3.54
C LYS A 98 -1.63 30.74 2.09
N LEU A 99 -0.84 31.51 1.35
CA LEU A 99 -0.61 31.29 -0.09
C LEU A 99 -0.10 29.88 -0.38
N CYS A 100 0.73 29.33 0.51
CA CYS A 100 1.23 27.95 0.43
C CYS A 100 0.14 26.86 0.39
N TYR A 101 -1.09 27.17 0.83
CA TYR A 101 -2.25 26.28 0.76
C TYR A 101 -3.34 26.77 -0.19
N ARG A 102 -3.71 28.06 -0.12
CA ARG A 102 -4.80 28.62 -0.91
C ARG A 102 -4.42 28.84 -2.37
N GLY A 103 -3.15 29.17 -2.63
CA GLY A 103 -2.73 29.77 -3.89
C GLY A 103 -3.23 31.22 -4.01
N GLY A 104 -2.72 31.95 -5.00
CA GLY A 104 -3.11 33.33 -5.28
C GLY A 104 -2.07 34.08 -6.10
N GLY A 105 -2.50 34.84 -7.11
CA GLY A 105 -1.60 35.49 -8.06
C GLY A 105 -0.73 34.45 -8.78
N THR A 106 0.57 34.48 -8.53
CA THR A 106 1.55 33.50 -9.06
C THR A 106 1.68 32.23 -8.22
N ALA A 107 1.16 32.21 -6.98
CA ALA A 107 1.26 31.06 -6.10
C ALA A 107 0.24 29.98 -6.47
N VAL A 108 0.70 28.73 -6.61
CA VAL A 108 -0.14 27.58 -6.98
C VAL A 108 -0.93 27.05 -5.77
N GLY A 109 -0.35 27.16 -4.58
CA GLY A 109 -0.82 26.54 -3.36
C GLY A 109 -0.60 25.02 -3.35
N CYS A 110 -0.89 24.36 -2.22
CA CYS A 110 -0.71 22.92 -2.11
C CYS A 110 -1.67 22.15 -3.04
N PRO A 111 -1.17 21.46 -4.08
CA PRO A 111 -2.01 20.77 -5.06
C PRO A 111 -2.65 19.51 -4.47
N MET A 112 -2.15 19.03 -3.33
CA MET A 112 -2.66 17.84 -2.64
C MET A 112 -3.63 18.17 -1.51
N PHE A 113 -4.08 19.41 -1.35
CA PHE A 113 -4.98 19.82 -0.23
C PHE A 113 -4.37 19.68 1.17
N GLU A 114 -3.05 19.63 1.28
CA GLU A 114 -2.39 19.60 2.59
C GLU A 114 -2.19 21.00 3.14
N PHE A 115 -2.70 21.22 4.36
CA PHE A 115 -2.59 22.48 5.05
C PHE A 115 -1.44 22.40 6.07
N ALA A 116 -0.33 23.06 5.75
CA ALA A 116 0.91 23.00 6.51
C ALA A 116 0.75 23.17 8.03
N ALA A 117 -0.12 24.08 8.47
CA ALA A 117 -0.31 24.36 9.90
C ALA A 117 -0.96 23.21 10.69
N ALA A 118 -1.69 22.32 10.02
CA ALA A 118 -2.39 21.19 10.63
C ALA A 118 -1.85 19.84 10.14
N MET A 119 -0.76 19.83 9.37
CA MET A 119 -0.20 18.63 8.77
C MET A 119 0.61 17.87 9.80
N ASP A 120 0.07 16.75 10.27
CA ASP A 120 0.72 15.88 11.27
C ASP A 120 1.17 14.53 10.70
N ARG A 121 0.93 14.28 9.40
CA ARG A 121 1.21 13.01 8.72
C ARG A 121 1.57 13.19 7.24
N ASN A 122 2.28 12.22 6.68
CA ASN A 122 2.80 12.28 5.30
C ASN A 122 1.84 11.75 4.23
N ASN A 123 0.76 11.06 4.61
CA ASN A 123 -0.01 10.20 3.71
C ASN A 123 -0.69 10.84 2.49
N TYR A 124 -0.80 12.16 2.45
CA TYR A 124 -1.31 12.89 1.29
C TYR A 124 -0.31 13.87 0.69
N CYS A 125 0.85 14.08 1.33
CA CYS A 125 1.88 14.96 0.81
C CYS A 125 2.77 14.19 -0.17
N ASN A 126 2.82 14.64 -1.42
CA ASN A 126 3.67 14.05 -2.46
C ASN A 126 5.03 14.75 -2.61
N LEU A 127 5.44 15.55 -1.62
CA LEU A 127 6.70 16.29 -1.60
C LEU A 127 6.98 17.07 -2.91
N CYS A 128 5.97 17.68 -3.51
CA CYS A 128 6.16 18.51 -4.71
C CYS A 128 6.74 19.91 -4.42
N PHE A 129 6.96 20.25 -3.14
CA PHE A 129 7.57 21.50 -2.64
C PHE A 129 6.90 22.82 -3.05
N GLN A 130 5.77 22.81 -3.77
CA GLN A 130 5.01 24.02 -4.14
C GLN A 130 4.71 24.92 -2.93
N CYS A 131 4.32 24.31 -1.80
CA CYS A 131 4.05 25.07 -0.58
C CYS A 131 5.29 25.77 -0.01
N VAL A 132 6.50 25.22 -0.23
CA VAL A 132 7.76 25.87 0.18
C VAL A 132 8.02 27.10 -0.68
N THR A 133 7.88 26.96 -2.01
CA THR A 133 8.03 28.07 -2.96
C THR A 133 7.01 29.19 -2.69
N ASP A 134 5.77 28.83 -2.36
CA ASP A 134 4.68 29.79 -2.16
C ASP A 134 4.64 30.41 -0.76
N CYS A 135 5.49 29.97 0.17
CA CYS A 135 5.53 30.48 1.54
C CYS A 135 6.33 31.78 1.62
N ARG A 136 5.65 32.92 1.78
CA ARG A 136 6.28 34.25 1.94
C ARG A 136 7.16 34.40 3.19
N HIS A 137 7.04 33.49 4.14
CA HIS A 137 7.72 33.56 5.44
C HIS A 137 8.85 32.54 5.58
N ASP A 138 9.19 31.79 4.51
CA ASP A 138 10.17 30.69 4.55
C ASP A 138 9.97 29.76 5.76
N ASN A 139 8.70 29.44 6.07
CA ASN A 139 8.32 28.78 7.31
C ASN A 139 8.11 27.27 7.14
N LEU A 140 8.64 26.67 6.08
CA LEU A 140 8.57 25.24 5.82
C LEU A 140 9.96 24.64 5.74
N THR A 141 10.14 23.46 6.32
CA THR A 141 11.43 22.76 6.35
C THR A 141 11.23 21.27 6.15
N LEU A 142 12.23 20.65 5.51
CA LEU A 142 12.34 19.20 5.40
C LEU A 142 13.15 18.71 6.60
N ASN A 143 12.54 17.90 7.46
CA ASN A 143 13.14 17.39 8.68
C ASN A 143 13.33 15.88 8.61
N LEU A 144 14.40 15.40 9.25
CA LEU A 144 14.50 13.99 9.64
C LEU A 144 13.63 13.73 10.87
N ARG A 145 13.05 12.54 10.93
CA ARG A 145 12.21 12.09 12.05
C ARG A 145 12.42 10.61 12.33
N ALA A 146 11.97 10.18 13.50
CA ALA A 146 11.93 8.77 13.85
C ALA A 146 11.09 7.98 12.84
N PHE A 147 11.62 6.83 12.43
CA PHE A 147 10.95 5.91 11.51
C PHE A 147 9.57 5.50 12.04
N GLY A 148 8.53 5.55 11.21
CA GLY A 148 7.17 5.18 11.63
C GLY A 148 6.43 6.18 12.52
N LYS A 149 6.98 7.36 12.82
CA LYS A 149 6.39 8.32 13.78
C LYS A 149 4.90 8.60 13.52
N ASP A 150 4.47 8.72 12.26
CA ASP A 150 3.07 9.02 11.91
C ASP A 150 2.08 7.95 12.36
N LEU A 151 2.52 6.68 12.44
CA LEU A 151 1.67 5.54 12.78
C LEU A 151 1.00 5.74 14.15
N TRP A 152 1.74 6.25 15.13
CA TRP A 152 1.23 6.51 16.47
C TRP A 152 1.05 8.00 16.78
N ALA A 153 1.86 8.88 16.18
CA ALA A 153 1.85 10.31 16.50
C ALA A 153 0.62 11.05 15.97
N SER A 154 0.09 10.65 14.81
CA SER A 154 -1.02 11.37 14.17
C SER A 154 -2.27 11.39 15.04
N THR A 155 -3.01 12.49 14.94
CA THR A 155 -4.28 12.72 15.64
C THR A 155 -5.47 12.19 14.84
N ARG A 156 -5.35 12.08 13.51
CA ARG A 156 -6.43 11.64 12.62
C ARG A 156 -6.30 10.16 12.29
N ARG A 157 -7.34 9.40 12.64
CA ARG A 157 -7.49 7.99 12.28
C ARG A 157 -8.87 7.76 11.71
N VAL A 158 -8.92 7.14 10.54
CA VAL A 158 -10.16 6.96 9.77
C VAL A 158 -10.26 5.51 9.29
N LEU A 159 -11.50 5.04 9.15
CA LEU A 159 -11.81 3.63 8.88
C LEU A 159 -11.27 3.15 7.55
N ASP A 160 -11.31 4.00 6.53
CA ASP A 160 -10.89 3.70 5.18
C ASP A 160 -9.36 3.50 5.09
N GLU A 161 -8.57 4.33 5.79
CA GLU A 161 -7.12 4.12 5.93
C GLU A 161 -6.78 2.84 6.71
N SER A 162 -7.45 2.58 7.84
CA SER A 162 -7.24 1.35 8.62
C SER A 162 -7.62 0.09 7.84
N TYR A 163 -8.71 0.15 7.08
CA TYR A 163 -9.13 -0.94 6.22
C TYR A 163 -8.12 -1.19 5.11
N LEU A 164 -7.67 -0.14 4.41
CA LEU A 164 -6.64 -0.29 3.38
C LEU A 164 -5.36 -0.90 3.96
N ALA A 165 -4.90 -0.44 5.12
CA ALA A 165 -3.74 -1.02 5.80
C ALA A 165 -3.85 -2.54 6.00
N VAL A 166 -5.00 -3.02 6.45
CA VAL A 166 -5.26 -4.45 6.67
C VAL A 166 -5.45 -5.21 5.35
N ALA A 167 -6.18 -4.62 4.40
CA ALA A 167 -6.38 -5.21 3.08
C ALA A 167 -5.06 -5.41 2.34
N LEU A 168 -4.10 -4.49 2.50
CA LEU A 168 -2.75 -4.61 1.95
C LEU A 168 -1.95 -5.78 2.53
N VAL A 169 -2.17 -6.14 3.80
CA VAL A 169 -1.56 -7.35 4.37
C VAL A 169 -2.14 -8.59 3.69
N GLY A 170 -3.47 -8.69 3.59
CA GLY A 170 -4.11 -9.81 2.90
C GLY A 170 -3.69 -9.91 1.44
N LEU A 171 -3.70 -8.79 0.73
CA LEU A 171 -3.33 -8.72 -0.69
C LEU A 171 -1.89 -9.17 -0.92
N THR A 172 -0.93 -8.66 -0.14
CA THR A 172 0.49 -9.03 -0.33
C THR A 172 0.75 -10.50 -0.06
N LEU A 173 0.14 -11.07 0.98
CA LEU A 173 0.26 -12.50 1.27
C LEU A 173 -0.30 -13.35 0.13
N ILE A 174 -1.47 -13.00 -0.42
CA ILE A 174 -2.10 -13.78 -1.50
C ILE A 174 -1.33 -13.64 -2.81
N VAL A 175 -0.92 -12.43 -3.18
CA VAL A 175 -0.12 -12.18 -4.38
C VAL A 175 1.22 -12.93 -4.32
N THR A 176 1.84 -13.00 -3.15
CA THR A 176 3.03 -13.85 -2.97
C THR A 176 2.68 -15.34 -3.09
N ALA A 177 1.58 -15.78 -2.49
CA ALA A 177 1.15 -17.18 -2.56
C ALA A 177 0.84 -17.63 -4.01
N GLN A 178 0.33 -16.72 -4.86
CA GLN A 178 0.06 -16.98 -6.27
C GLN A 178 1.29 -17.29 -7.10
N MET A 179 2.47 -16.87 -6.65
CA MET A 179 3.72 -17.19 -7.33
C MET A 179 4.32 -18.52 -6.90
N LEU A 180 3.67 -19.26 -5.99
CA LEU A 180 4.17 -20.56 -5.55
C LEU A 180 3.90 -21.64 -6.58
N THR A 181 4.84 -22.58 -6.72
CA THR A 181 4.65 -23.75 -7.61
C THR A 181 3.44 -24.59 -7.23
N ALA A 182 3.07 -24.62 -5.95
CA ALA A 182 1.92 -25.34 -5.42
C ALA A 182 0.57 -24.62 -5.64
N TRP A 183 0.57 -23.37 -6.12
CA TRP A 183 -0.65 -22.58 -6.27
C TRP A 183 -1.73 -23.25 -7.16
N PRO A 184 -1.40 -23.81 -8.34
CA PRO A 184 -2.40 -24.46 -9.20
C PRO A 184 -3.08 -25.64 -8.51
N ASP A 185 -2.35 -26.40 -7.68
CA ASP A 185 -2.89 -27.52 -6.92
C ASP A 185 -3.85 -27.05 -5.82
N TRP A 186 -3.51 -25.96 -5.13
CA TRP A 186 -4.39 -25.35 -4.13
C TRP A 186 -5.68 -24.84 -4.76
N MET A 187 -5.60 -24.16 -5.90
CA MET A 187 -6.79 -23.68 -6.63
C MET A 187 -7.63 -24.83 -7.15
N SER A 188 -7.01 -25.89 -7.65
CA SER A 188 -7.71 -27.11 -8.09
C SER A 188 -8.41 -27.80 -6.91
N ALA A 189 -7.77 -27.86 -5.74
CA ALA A 189 -8.35 -28.41 -4.54
C ALA A 189 -9.56 -27.60 -4.05
N LEU A 190 -9.46 -26.26 -4.08
CA LEU A 190 -10.56 -25.34 -3.74
C LEU A 190 -11.70 -25.42 -4.76
N ALA A 191 -11.38 -25.55 -6.05
CA ALA A 191 -12.39 -25.67 -7.10
C ALA A 191 -13.29 -26.89 -6.94
N ARG A 192 -12.86 -27.95 -6.22
CA ARG A 192 -13.70 -29.12 -5.92
C ARG A 192 -14.95 -28.77 -5.09
N TRP A 193 -14.91 -27.67 -4.34
CA TRP A 193 -16.06 -27.16 -3.57
C TRP A 193 -17.08 -26.43 -4.44
N LEU A 194 -16.77 -26.13 -5.71
CA LEU A 194 -17.74 -25.55 -6.63
C LEU A 194 -18.84 -26.57 -6.96
N PRO A 195 -20.10 -26.11 -7.08
CA PRO A 195 -21.21 -26.96 -7.51
C PRO A 195 -20.88 -27.69 -8.82
N LEU A 196 -21.27 -28.96 -8.92
CA LEU A 196 -21.04 -29.80 -10.10
C LEU A 196 -21.57 -29.16 -11.38
N GLY A 197 -22.70 -28.43 -11.32
CA GLY A 197 -23.23 -27.68 -12.46
C GLY A 197 -22.29 -26.60 -12.99
N VAL A 198 -21.56 -25.91 -12.11
CA VAL A 198 -20.58 -24.87 -12.52
C VAL A 198 -19.35 -25.52 -13.15
N ARG A 199 -18.83 -26.59 -12.53
CA ARG A 199 -17.65 -27.31 -13.04
C ARG A 199 -17.89 -28.03 -14.36
N SER A 200 -19.10 -28.51 -14.60
CA SER A 200 -19.47 -29.20 -15.85
C SER A 200 -19.80 -28.23 -16.99
N SER A 201 -20.29 -27.02 -16.67
CA SER A 201 -20.70 -26.04 -17.68
C SER A 201 -19.58 -25.09 -18.12
N LEU A 202 -18.53 -24.92 -17.32
CA LEU A 202 -17.43 -24.00 -17.60
C LEU A 202 -16.14 -24.74 -17.97
N LYS A 203 -15.33 -24.13 -18.83
CA LYS A 203 -13.97 -24.61 -19.12
C LYS A 203 -13.09 -24.53 -17.85
N PRO A 204 -12.11 -25.43 -17.68
CA PRO A 204 -11.17 -25.41 -16.57
C PRO A 204 -10.54 -24.06 -16.26
N VAL A 205 -10.04 -23.39 -17.30
CA VAL A 205 -9.42 -22.06 -17.18
C VAL A 205 -10.39 -21.03 -16.59
N THR A 206 -11.68 -21.09 -16.96
CA THR A 206 -12.69 -20.14 -16.51
C THR A 206 -13.06 -20.37 -15.05
N TYR A 207 -13.36 -21.60 -14.63
CA TYR A 207 -13.73 -21.83 -13.24
C TYR A 207 -12.53 -21.69 -12.28
N LEU A 208 -11.31 -22.03 -12.71
CA LEU A 208 -10.10 -21.80 -11.91
C LEU A 208 -9.84 -20.31 -11.73
N GLY A 209 -9.94 -19.51 -12.80
CA GLY A 209 -9.81 -18.06 -12.71
C GLY A 209 -10.87 -17.41 -11.81
N LEU A 210 -12.09 -17.98 -11.75
CA LEU A 210 -13.13 -17.54 -10.79
C LEU A 210 -12.74 -17.86 -9.34
N VAL A 211 -12.17 -19.04 -9.08
CA VAL A 211 -11.69 -19.43 -7.75
C VAL A 211 -10.52 -18.54 -7.34
N GLU A 212 -9.55 -18.31 -8.22
CA GLU A 212 -8.43 -17.39 -7.99
C GLU A 212 -8.91 -15.98 -7.67
N SER A 213 -9.84 -15.46 -8.47
CA SER A 213 -10.46 -14.16 -8.24
C SER A 213 -11.17 -14.11 -6.88
N ALA A 214 -11.90 -15.17 -6.50
CA ALA A 214 -12.58 -15.26 -5.21
C ALA A 214 -11.60 -15.34 -4.04
N VAL A 215 -10.48 -16.05 -4.20
CA VAL A 215 -9.43 -16.15 -3.18
C VAL A 215 -8.72 -14.81 -3.02
N LEU A 216 -8.35 -14.13 -4.11
CA LEU A 216 -7.71 -12.81 -4.07
C LEU A 216 -8.65 -11.77 -3.44
N LEU A 217 -9.83 -11.58 -4.02
CA LEU A 217 -10.76 -10.54 -3.58
C LEU A 217 -11.33 -10.86 -2.20
N GLY A 218 -11.77 -12.10 -1.97
CA GLY A 218 -12.29 -12.53 -0.68
C GLY A 218 -11.21 -12.53 0.40
N GLY A 219 -10.02 -13.01 0.09
CA GLY A 219 -8.90 -13.04 1.04
C GLY A 219 -8.45 -11.63 1.45
N ALA A 220 -8.24 -10.73 0.49
CA ALA A 220 -7.75 -9.38 0.75
C ALA A 220 -8.83 -8.44 1.31
N LEU A 221 -10.05 -8.46 0.77
CA LEU A 221 -11.11 -7.52 1.17
C LEU A 221 -12.02 -8.05 2.28
N VAL A 222 -12.08 -9.37 2.49
CA VAL A 222 -13.02 -9.95 3.47
C VAL A 222 -12.26 -10.65 4.59
N VAL A 223 -11.48 -11.69 4.29
CA VAL A 223 -10.85 -12.54 5.30
C VAL A 223 -9.87 -11.75 6.17
N ALA A 224 -8.89 -11.04 5.59
CA ALA A 224 -7.91 -10.28 6.37
C ALA A 224 -8.57 -9.18 7.25
N PRO A 225 -9.48 -8.32 6.73
CA PRO A 225 -10.23 -7.38 7.55
C PRO A 225 -11.09 -8.04 8.63
N LEU A 226 -11.74 -9.18 8.35
CA LEU A 226 -12.54 -9.90 9.34
C LEU A 226 -11.67 -10.51 10.45
N LEU A 227 -10.49 -11.04 10.14
CA LEU A 227 -9.55 -11.54 11.14
C LEU A 227 -9.11 -10.40 12.09
N VAL A 228 -8.77 -9.24 11.54
CA VAL A 228 -8.41 -8.06 12.36
C VAL A 228 -9.62 -7.51 13.11
N LEU A 229 -10.82 -7.55 12.53
CA LEU A 229 -12.07 -7.17 13.23
C LEU A 229 -12.38 -8.12 14.39
N ALA A 230 -12.16 -9.43 14.21
CA ALA A 230 -12.29 -10.42 15.29
C ALA A 230 -11.25 -10.17 16.38
N GLY A 231 -10.00 -9.87 16.00
CA GLY A 231 -8.96 -9.39 16.91
C GLY A 231 -9.39 -8.12 17.65
N ALA A 232 -10.06 -7.18 16.98
CA ALA A 232 -10.56 -5.93 17.56
C ALA A 232 -11.67 -6.17 18.56
N ALA A 233 -12.58 -7.11 18.26
CA ALA A 233 -13.63 -7.53 19.17
C ALA A 233 -13.03 -8.21 20.41
N LEU A 234 -12.02 -9.07 20.24
CA LEU A 234 -11.33 -9.69 21.37
C LEU A 234 -10.55 -8.65 22.19
N ALA A 235 -9.84 -7.73 21.55
CA ALA A 235 -9.14 -6.62 22.21
C ALA A 235 -10.11 -5.74 23.02
N ASP A 236 -11.28 -5.41 22.47
CA ASP A 236 -12.32 -4.65 23.17
C ASP A 236 -12.86 -5.41 24.38
N ARG A 237 -13.05 -6.72 24.26
CA ARG A 237 -13.48 -7.58 25.37
C ARG A 237 -12.43 -7.63 26.48
N LEU A 238 -11.16 -7.81 26.13
CA LEU A 238 -10.04 -7.88 27.07
C LEU A 238 -9.74 -6.53 27.74
N ALA A 239 -10.14 -5.41 27.13
CA ALA A 239 -10.07 -4.09 27.73
C ALA A 239 -11.04 -3.92 28.92
N GLY A 240 -11.96 -4.86 29.17
CA GLY A 240 -12.79 -4.88 30.37
C GLY A 240 -13.68 -3.65 30.47
N ALA A 241 -13.57 -2.88 31.55
CA ALA A 241 -14.33 -1.64 31.74
C ALA A 241 -13.84 -0.48 30.86
N GLY A 242 -12.63 -0.56 30.28
CA GLY A 242 -12.04 0.50 29.46
C GLY A 242 -12.41 0.46 27.97
N ARG A 243 -13.45 -0.30 27.57
CA ARG A 243 -13.76 -0.56 26.14
C ARG A 243 -13.86 0.73 25.32
N LEU A 244 -13.33 0.66 24.10
CA LEU A 244 -13.42 1.75 23.13
C LEU A 244 -14.52 1.50 22.09
N GLY A 245 -15.03 0.27 22.02
CA GLY A 245 -15.91 -0.24 20.98
C GLY A 245 -15.12 -0.85 19.83
N VAL A 246 -15.61 -1.97 19.29
CA VAL A 246 -14.97 -2.76 18.23
C VAL A 246 -14.55 -1.91 17.02
N ARG A 247 -15.41 -1.01 16.56
CA ARG A 247 -15.09 -0.11 15.43
C ARG A 247 -13.90 0.78 15.73
N ARG A 248 -13.83 1.36 16.93
CA ARG A 248 -12.72 2.25 17.33
C ARG A 248 -11.44 1.45 17.52
N GLN A 249 -11.53 0.24 18.06
CA GLN A 249 -10.39 -0.68 18.15
C GLN A 249 -9.80 -1.01 16.78
N PHE A 250 -10.65 -1.36 15.81
CA PHE A 250 -10.23 -1.63 14.44
C PHE A 250 -9.57 -0.39 13.81
N VAL A 251 -10.16 0.78 13.96
CA VAL A 251 -9.61 2.04 13.41
C VAL A 251 -8.25 2.36 14.03
N VAL A 252 -8.11 2.27 15.36
CA VAL A 252 -6.87 2.63 16.06
C VAL A 252 -5.76 1.63 15.76
N PHE A 253 -6.01 0.33 15.95
CA PHE A 253 -4.99 -0.69 15.79
C PHE A 253 -4.72 -1.07 14.33
N GLY A 254 -5.62 -0.78 13.38
CA GLY A 254 -5.39 -1.03 11.95
C GLY A 254 -4.08 -0.43 11.42
N TYR A 255 -3.66 0.72 11.94
CA TYR A 255 -2.40 1.37 11.56
C TYR A 255 -1.15 0.56 11.91
N MET A 256 -1.22 -0.34 12.89
CA MET A 256 -0.09 -1.20 13.22
C MET A 256 0.20 -2.26 12.14
N PHE A 257 -0.75 -2.53 11.25
CA PHE A 257 -0.59 -3.46 10.13
C PHE A 257 0.06 -2.82 8.89
N ILE A 258 0.22 -1.49 8.87
CA ILE A 258 0.92 -0.77 7.78
C ILE A 258 2.35 -1.28 7.63
N PRO A 259 3.20 -1.33 8.69
CA PRO A 259 4.51 -1.96 8.63
C PRO A 259 4.49 -3.39 8.08
N VAL A 260 3.52 -4.22 8.47
CA VAL A 260 3.44 -5.64 8.07
C VAL A 260 3.24 -5.76 6.56
N GLY A 261 2.27 -5.02 6.00
CA GLY A 261 2.02 -5.04 4.56
C GLY A 261 3.19 -4.46 3.76
N LEU A 262 3.83 -3.40 4.28
CA LEU A 262 5.03 -2.83 3.67
C LEU A 262 6.20 -3.82 3.69
N ALA A 263 6.41 -4.53 4.79
CA ALA A 263 7.45 -5.54 4.93
C ALA A 263 7.33 -6.62 3.85
N MET A 264 6.09 -7.12 3.66
CA MET A 264 5.82 -8.16 2.67
C MET A 264 6.07 -7.68 1.25
N HIS A 265 5.59 -6.49 0.89
CA HIS A 265 5.90 -5.87 -0.41
C HIS A 265 7.40 -5.71 -0.62
N LEU A 266 8.12 -5.16 0.36
CA LEU A 266 9.57 -4.95 0.25
C LEU A 266 10.32 -6.28 0.11
N ALA A 267 10.03 -7.25 0.97
CA ALA A 267 10.69 -8.56 0.95
C ALA A 267 10.42 -9.32 -0.36
N HIS A 268 9.17 -9.34 -0.82
CA HIS A 268 8.81 -10.00 -2.07
C HIS A 268 9.49 -9.34 -3.28
N ASN A 269 9.37 -8.01 -3.43
CA ASN A 269 9.91 -7.30 -4.59
C ASN A 269 11.45 -7.21 -4.57
N LEU A 270 12.09 -7.35 -3.40
CA LEU A 270 13.54 -7.39 -3.29
C LEU A 270 14.14 -8.57 -4.05
N ALA A 271 13.49 -9.75 -4.02
CA ALA A 271 13.96 -10.91 -4.76
C ALA A 271 13.93 -10.66 -6.28
N HIS A 272 12.82 -10.13 -6.80
CA HIS A 272 12.75 -9.73 -8.22
C HIS A 272 13.80 -8.68 -8.58
N LEU A 273 14.00 -7.67 -7.73
CA LEU A 273 15.00 -6.63 -7.97
C LEU A 273 16.43 -7.20 -8.01
N LEU A 274 16.81 -8.05 -7.05
CA LEU A 274 18.19 -8.50 -6.90
C LEU A 274 18.53 -9.74 -7.72
N LEU A 275 17.57 -10.64 -7.97
CA LEU A 275 17.80 -11.85 -8.75
C LEU A 275 17.54 -11.63 -10.24
N GLU A 276 16.51 -10.84 -10.59
CA GLU A 276 16.08 -10.64 -11.98
C GLU A 276 16.49 -9.27 -12.54
N GLY A 277 16.94 -8.33 -11.69
CA GLY A 277 17.19 -6.94 -12.09
C GLY A 277 18.24 -6.74 -13.16
N GLY A 278 19.21 -7.65 -13.31
CA GLY A 278 20.17 -7.61 -14.41
C GLY A 278 19.51 -7.76 -15.80
N GLY A 279 18.29 -8.30 -15.86
CA GLY A 279 17.50 -8.46 -17.08
C GLY A 279 17.09 -7.14 -17.72
N ILE A 280 17.26 -6.00 -17.03
CA ILE A 280 17.01 -4.69 -17.61
C ILE A 280 17.88 -4.42 -18.85
N VAL A 281 19.12 -4.93 -18.88
CA VAL A 281 20.05 -4.73 -20.00
C VAL A 281 19.54 -5.42 -21.28
N PRO A 282 19.30 -6.75 -21.31
CA PRO A 282 18.78 -7.42 -22.50
C PRO A 282 17.37 -6.94 -22.88
N VAL A 283 16.53 -6.56 -21.90
CA VAL A 283 15.21 -5.96 -22.18
C VAL A 283 15.35 -4.63 -22.93
N VAL A 284 16.25 -3.74 -22.50
CA VAL A 284 16.48 -2.46 -23.17
C VAL A 284 17.11 -2.66 -24.54
N GLN A 285 18.11 -3.53 -24.67
CA GLN A 285 18.72 -3.88 -25.97
C GLN A 285 17.66 -4.36 -26.97
N ARG A 286 16.81 -5.29 -26.53
CA ARG A 286 15.70 -5.81 -27.36
C ARG A 286 14.70 -4.72 -27.71
N ALA A 287 14.30 -3.88 -26.76
CA ALA A 287 13.35 -2.80 -27.02
C ALA A 287 13.88 -1.80 -28.05
N VAL A 288 15.15 -1.40 -27.92
CA VAL A 288 15.79 -0.47 -28.86
C VAL A 288 15.90 -1.09 -30.25
N ALA A 289 16.30 -2.37 -30.35
CA ALA A 289 16.38 -3.09 -31.62
C ALA A 289 15.01 -3.28 -32.30
N LEU A 290 13.92 -3.39 -31.53
CA LEU A 290 12.57 -3.57 -32.07
C LEU A 290 11.89 -2.26 -32.50
N TYR A 291 12.11 -1.17 -31.75
CA TYR A 291 11.33 0.07 -31.90
C TYR A 291 12.13 1.24 -32.47
N THR A 292 13.41 1.07 -32.71
CA THR A 292 14.29 2.12 -33.26
C THR A 292 15.22 1.54 -34.32
N PRO A 293 15.86 2.38 -35.16
CA PRO A 293 16.89 1.90 -36.10
C PRO A 293 18.24 1.61 -35.42
N PHE A 294 18.36 1.82 -34.11
CA PHE A 294 19.61 1.62 -33.37
C PHE A 294 19.71 0.19 -32.84
N SER A 295 20.95 -0.32 -32.73
CA SER A 295 21.26 -1.57 -32.06
C SER A 295 22.20 -1.31 -30.88
N LEU A 296 21.90 -1.90 -29.74
CA LEU A 296 22.72 -1.83 -28.52
C LEU A 296 23.46 -3.15 -28.25
N GLY A 297 23.61 -3.98 -29.28
CA GLY A 297 24.15 -5.35 -29.17
C GLY A 297 23.06 -6.42 -29.06
N GLU A 298 23.48 -7.68 -29.10
CA GLU A 298 22.57 -8.82 -28.96
C GLU A 298 22.14 -9.00 -27.49
N PRO A 299 20.82 -9.17 -27.21
CA PRO A 299 20.34 -9.41 -25.86
C PRO A 299 20.84 -10.75 -25.30
N ASP A 300 21.63 -10.70 -24.24
CA ASP A 300 22.03 -11.88 -23.46
C ASP A 300 21.06 -12.11 -22.29
N TRP A 301 20.32 -13.20 -22.34
CA TRP A 301 19.36 -13.58 -21.30
C TRP A 301 19.97 -14.45 -20.20
N ALA A 302 21.26 -14.78 -20.27
CA ALA A 302 22.02 -15.40 -19.19
C ALA A 302 22.37 -14.37 -18.10
N VAL A 303 21.33 -13.75 -17.55
CA VAL A 303 21.45 -12.69 -16.55
C VAL A 303 22.07 -13.22 -15.27
N THR A 304 23.16 -12.59 -14.82
CA THR A 304 23.73 -12.85 -13.51
C THR A 304 22.95 -12.10 -12.42
N PRO A 305 22.55 -12.77 -11.33
CA PRO A 305 21.94 -12.11 -10.17
C PRO A 305 22.83 -11.00 -9.61
N ILE A 306 22.23 -9.87 -9.23
CA ILE A 306 22.91 -8.74 -8.57
C ILE A 306 23.40 -9.13 -7.18
N ALA A 307 22.66 -10.02 -6.50
CA ALA A 307 23.05 -10.58 -5.21
C ALA A 307 22.80 -12.09 -5.16
N ALA A 308 23.61 -12.81 -4.38
CA ALA A 308 23.42 -14.23 -4.14
C ALA A 308 22.14 -14.49 -3.34
N GLU A 309 21.48 -15.63 -3.58
CA GLU A 309 20.24 -16.02 -2.90
C GLU A 309 20.30 -15.93 -1.35
N PRO A 310 21.39 -16.35 -0.67
CA PRO A 310 21.48 -16.21 0.79
C PRO A 310 21.43 -14.75 1.27
N VAL A 311 21.96 -13.81 0.48
CA VAL A 311 21.91 -12.38 0.79
C VAL A 311 20.48 -11.86 0.64
N VAL A 312 19.79 -12.27 -0.42
CA VAL A 312 18.37 -11.94 -0.64
C VAL A 312 17.52 -12.47 0.53
N GLY A 313 17.69 -13.74 0.91
CA GLY A 313 16.97 -14.34 2.04
C GLY A 313 17.23 -13.62 3.36
N PHE A 314 18.48 -13.24 3.64
CA PHE A 314 18.84 -12.45 4.82
C PHE A 314 18.13 -11.08 4.84
N LEU A 315 18.13 -10.37 3.71
CA LEU A 315 17.48 -9.06 3.60
C LEU A 315 15.94 -9.17 3.69
N GLN A 316 15.34 -10.19 3.10
CA GLN A 316 13.91 -10.48 3.23
C GLN A 316 13.51 -10.70 4.68
N LEU A 317 14.25 -11.53 5.41
CA LEU A 317 14.02 -11.77 6.83
C LEU A 317 14.23 -10.49 7.65
N THR A 318 15.25 -9.69 7.31
CA THR A 318 15.52 -8.41 7.96
C THR A 318 14.35 -7.44 7.79
N PHE A 319 13.75 -7.35 6.60
CA PHE A 319 12.55 -6.55 6.40
C PHE A 319 11.35 -7.09 7.18
N LEU A 320 11.05 -8.40 7.09
CA LEU A 320 9.91 -9.00 7.78
C LEU A 320 10.00 -8.84 9.31
N VAL A 321 11.16 -9.13 9.91
CA VAL A 321 11.38 -9.01 11.35
C VAL A 321 11.46 -7.55 11.77
N GLY A 322 12.20 -6.71 11.04
CA GLY A 322 12.37 -5.29 11.39
C GLY A 322 11.06 -4.51 11.38
N PHE A 323 10.22 -4.72 10.36
CA PHE A 323 8.91 -4.09 10.29
C PHE A 323 7.87 -4.76 11.21
N PHE A 324 8.03 -6.03 11.56
CA PHE A 324 7.25 -6.66 12.64
C PHE A 324 7.54 -5.98 13.99
N VAL A 325 8.81 -5.73 14.32
CA VAL A 325 9.18 -4.95 15.51
C VAL A 325 8.56 -3.56 15.45
N LEU A 326 8.59 -2.89 14.29
CA LEU A 326 7.92 -1.59 14.12
C LEU A 326 6.40 -1.68 14.32
N SER A 327 5.76 -2.75 13.84
CA SER A 327 4.34 -3.03 14.08
C SER A 327 4.02 -3.12 15.57
N LEU A 328 4.84 -3.85 16.34
CA LEU A 328 4.69 -3.97 17.80
C LEU A 328 4.90 -2.63 18.51
N VAL A 329 5.93 -1.87 18.12
CA VAL A 329 6.19 -0.52 18.66
C VAL A 329 5.02 0.42 18.37
N ALA A 330 4.51 0.42 17.14
CA ALA A 330 3.35 1.21 16.76
C ALA A 330 2.12 0.80 17.57
N GLY A 331 1.83 -0.50 17.68
CA GLY A 331 0.73 -1.05 18.48
C GLY A 331 0.83 -0.66 19.96
N HIS A 332 2.02 -0.74 20.56
CA HIS A 332 2.26 -0.35 21.94
C HIS A 332 2.08 1.16 22.16
N ARG A 333 2.60 2.01 21.27
CA ARG A 333 2.41 3.46 21.36
C ARG A 333 0.96 3.86 21.15
N LEU A 334 0.23 3.15 20.27
CA LEU A 334 -1.20 3.34 20.04
C LEU A 334 -2.02 2.93 21.26
N SER A 335 -1.71 1.80 21.90
CA SER A 335 -2.45 1.33 23.08
C SER A 335 -2.29 2.28 24.27
N LEU A 336 -1.08 2.76 24.55
CA LEU A 336 -0.82 3.73 25.62
C LEU A 336 -1.49 5.10 25.38
N ARG A 337 -1.75 5.47 24.12
CA ARG A 337 -2.51 6.69 23.79
C ARG A 337 -4.02 6.48 23.88
N ALA A 338 -4.48 5.26 23.65
CA ALA A 338 -5.89 4.92 23.61
C ALA A 338 -6.46 4.62 25.01
N TYR A 339 -5.63 4.12 25.93
CA TYR A 339 -6.01 3.70 27.27
C TYR A 339 -5.19 4.42 28.35
N PRO A 340 -5.82 5.06 29.35
CA PRO A 340 -5.12 5.67 30.47
C PRO A 340 -4.39 4.66 31.37
N ASP A 341 -4.98 3.48 31.57
CA ASP A 341 -4.41 2.41 32.40
C ASP A 341 -3.47 1.52 31.57
N PRO A 342 -2.17 1.40 31.94
CA PRO A 342 -1.21 0.57 31.22
C PRO A 342 -1.57 -0.93 31.18
N ARG A 343 -2.25 -1.46 32.20
CA ARG A 343 -2.65 -2.88 32.21
C ARG A 343 -3.71 -3.15 31.15
N THR A 344 -4.70 -2.27 31.07
CA THR A 344 -5.74 -2.31 30.04
C THR A 344 -5.14 -2.11 28.64
N ALA A 345 -4.20 -1.17 28.48
CA ALA A 345 -3.49 -0.94 27.22
C ALA A 345 -2.78 -2.22 26.72
N SER A 346 -2.05 -2.92 27.60
CA SER A 346 -1.36 -4.16 27.26
C SER A 346 -2.34 -5.28 26.90
N ARG A 347 -3.43 -5.45 27.68
CA ARG A 347 -4.46 -6.46 27.39
C ARG A 347 -5.14 -6.24 26.04
N ALA A 348 -5.45 -4.99 25.70
CA ALA A 348 -6.04 -4.64 24.41
C ALA A 348 -5.08 -4.86 23.23
N LEU A 349 -3.77 -4.77 23.45
CA LEU A 349 -2.77 -4.98 22.41
C LEU A 349 -2.55 -6.46 22.07
N ILE A 350 -2.66 -7.38 23.05
CA ILE A 350 -2.30 -8.80 22.88
C ILE A 350 -2.92 -9.44 21.63
N PRO A 351 -4.25 -9.36 21.38
CA PRO A 351 -4.85 -9.98 20.20
C PRO A 351 -4.29 -9.43 18.89
N MET A 352 -4.01 -8.13 18.84
CA MET A 352 -3.49 -7.47 17.65
C MET A 352 -2.03 -7.82 17.40
N ALA A 353 -1.21 -7.83 18.46
CA ALA A 353 0.18 -8.25 18.39
C ALA A 353 0.29 -9.71 17.92
N LEU A 354 -0.59 -10.60 18.40
CA LEU A 354 -0.65 -11.98 17.94
C LEU A 354 -1.02 -12.08 16.45
N LEU A 355 -2.01 -11.31 15.98
CA LEU A 355 -2.36 -11.28 14.56
C LEU A 355 -1.22 -10.74 13.68
N SER A 356 -0.53 -9.68 14.13
CA SER A 356 0.65 -9.16 13.45
C SER A 356 1.73 -10.24 13.34
N PHE A 357 1.99 -10.97 14.43
CA PHE A 357 2.92 -12.11 14.42
C PHE A 357 2.49 -13.20 13.44
N ILE A 358 1.21 -13.61 13.46
CA ILE A 358 0.68 -14.63 12.54
C ILE A 358 0.86 -14.21 11.08
N PHE A 359 0.54 -12.96 10.72
CA PHE A 359 0.74 -12.47 9.35
C PHE A 359 2.21 -12.41 8.96
N THR A 360 3.10 -11.97 9.86
CA THR A 360 4.55 -12.00 9.60
C THR A 360 5.05 -13.44 9.41
N MET A 361 4.63 -14.39 10.24
CA MET A 361 5.02 -15.79 10.09
C MET A 361 4.48 -16.41 8.80
N ALA A 362 3.24 -16.06 8.41
CA ALA A 362 2.70 -16.45 7.11
C ALA A 362 3.56 -15.90 5.96
N GLY A 363 3.96 -14.63 6.02
CA GLY A 363 4.85 -14.03 5.03
C GLY A 363 6.22 -14.72 4.95
N ILE A 364 6.83 -15.03 6.10
CA ILE A 364 8.09 -15.80 6.15
C ILE A 364 7.88 -17.19 5.53
N ALA A 365 6.82 -17.91 5.91
CA ALA A 365 6.54 -19.23 5.39
C ALA A 365 6.37 -19.22 3.87
N LEU A 366 5.58 -18.27 3.35
CA LEU A 366 5.35 -18.13 1.91
C LEU A 366 6.63 -17.85 1.13
N LEU A 367 7.51 -16.95 1.61
CA LEU A 367 8.77 -16.65 0.92
C LEU A 367 9.79 -17.80 0.95
N ASN A 368 9.64 -18.76 1.86
CA ASN A 368 10.50 -19.95 1.92
C ASN A 368 9.94 -21.13 1.11
N LEU A 369 8.74 -21.01 0.54
CA LEU A 369 8.19 -22.02 -0.36
C LEU A 369 8.72 -21.82 -1.79
N PRO A 370 8.83 -22.89 -2.60
CA PRO A 370 9.30 -22.78 -3.97
C PRO A 370 8.40 -21.87 -4.79
N MET A 371 8.98 -20.79 -5.32
CA MET A 371 8.30 -19.90 -6.27
C MET A 371 8.50 -20.43 -7.68
N GLY A 372 7.43 -20.43 -8.47
CA GLY A 372 7.52 -20.64 -9.91
C GLY A 372 8.22 -19.45 -10.54
N MET A 373 9.28 -19.66 -11.31
CA MET A 373 9.90 -18.57 -12.05
C MET A 373 8.87 -17.97 -13.00
N ARG A 374 8.59 -16.65 -12.87
CA ARG A 374 7.69 -15.90 -13.77
C ARG A 374 8.10 -16.00 -15.25
N HIS A 375 9.35 -16.36 -15.51
CA HIS A 375 9.96 -16.53 -16.82
C HIS A 375 10.56 -17.93 -17.05
N GLY A 376 10.16 -18.93 -16.24
CA GLY A 376 10.57 -20.32 -16.44
C GLY A 376 9.73 -21.02 -17.51
N MET A 377 9.91 -20.62 -18.76
CA MET A 377 9.70 -21.45 -19.96
C MET A 377 10.75 -21.08 -21.00
#